data_AF-A0A9P5NW59-F1
#
_entry.id   AF-A0A9P5NW59-F1
#
_cell.length_a   1.000
_cell.length_b   1.000
_cell.length_c   1.000
_cell.angle_alpha   90.00
_cell.angle_beta   90.00
_cell.angle_gamma   90.00
#
_symmetry.space_group_name_H-M   'P 1'
#
loop_
_entity.id
_entity.type
_entity.pdbx_description
1 polymer ?
#
loop_
_entity_poly.entity_id
_entity_poly.type
_entity_poly.pdbx_seq_one_letter_code
_entity_poly.pdbx_strand_id
1 'polypeptide(L)'
;MPHRVTTIKRYRVSNDVLMLILGKLDPVSLYKTCQAFQRVYELVIEFQHLRYKFELAVVGMKDGPHSVRGPLFRLQLLLAYKKDWPRLHWTDEQKIPVPANATQVDVSGNFLYYVGNQSLNLIELPSCRTGLPPSQTQYLQFNTSPQADCVAIDSLQSLVVASQTYAGPGGQIGLRLKIRDLRTFDKHPNASSPYYDCSTHVTQPVSSVSIVICGSRIIVTLEFAGGLTKHLLMDWSTFQAMWMEEQDVILLNAYHLLGVRKVHGKIMLYLYNIYDMRNVAIEREYELPPIWAKSTMRFGRNTVPNNDVPMPSNVLFYPDPSARVLLLMAKQTGPTGNGMHWMFINESFFRRTSYADRRSVPWSYWNQFCLIKEIQNSTVVGIPQVVGNRIIYIERDGTCCSRGYSRLSVIDFSPNTELTTPLTKMWTLIGKMSILRPIETYRDFPSATTQGLPVERICATEDNIVVLLENRGDIKPVNILTFGVPRPRHDNQYHPSL
;
A
#
# COMPACT_ATOMS: atom_id res chain seq x y z
N MET A 1 25.72 -65.66 -6.65
CA MET A 1 24.64 -65.23 -5.73
C MET A 1 23.75 -64.24 -6.47
N PRO A 2 22.44 -64.49 -6.61
CA PRO A 2 21.55 -63.56 -7.31
C PRO A 2 21.21 -62.39 -6.37
N HIS A 3 21.54 -61.17 -6.78
CA HIS A 3 21.15 -59.96 -6.06
C HIS A 3 19.62 -59.84 -6.05
N ARG A 4 19.00 -59.93 -4.87
CA ARG A 4 17.60 -59.56 -4.66
C ARG A 4 17.43 -58.08 -5.03
N VAL A 5 16.85 -57.82 -6.19
CA VAL A 5 16.36 -56.49 -6.54
C VAL A 5 15.22 -56.18 -5.58
N THR A 6 15.45 -55.29 -4.63
CA THR A 6 14.40 -54.73 -3.77
C THR A 6 13.43 -53.96 -4.64
N THR A 7 12.36 -54.62 -5.08
CA THR A 7 11.20 -53.96 -5.68
C THR A 7 10.49 -53.18 -4.59
N ILE A 8 10.94 -51.95 -4.37
CA ILE A 8 10.22 -50.99 -3.53
C ILE A 8 8.87 -50.75 -4.21
N LYS A 9 7.83 -51.42 -3.72
CA LYS A 9 6.45 -51.14 -4.11
C LYS A 9 6.13 -49.70 -3.71
N ARG A 10 6.19 -48.79 -4.67
CA ARG A 10 5.79 -47.39 -4.47
C ARG A 10 4.27 -47.35 -4.41
N TYR A 11 3.71 -47.30 -3.21
CA TYR A 11 2.29 -47.03 -3.02
C TYR A 11 1.99 -45.63 -3.54
N ARG A 12 1.15 -45.55 -4.57
CA ARG A 12 0.71 -44.28 -5.17
C ARG A 12 -0.60 -43.88 -4.51
N VAL A 13 -0.62 -42.74 -3.84
CA VAL A 13 -1.87 -42.11 -3.36
C VAL A 13 -2.75 -41.85 -4.57
N SER A 14 -4.05 -42.18 -4.51
CA SER A 14 -5.01 -41.90 -5.58
C SER A 14 -5.13 -40.39 -5.83
N ASN A 15 -5.55 -40.00 -7.04
CA ASN A 15 -5.70 -38.57 -7.37
C ASN A 15 -6.73 -37.90 -6.44
N ASP A 16 -7.83 -38.58 -6.10
CA ASP A 16 -8.88 -38.03 -5.23
C ASP A 16 -8.39 -37.70 -3.83
N VAL A 17 -7.67 -38.65 -3.20
CA VAL A 17 -7.08 -38.44 -1.87
C VAL A 17 -6.02 -37.33 -1.93
N LEU A 18 -5.21 -37.31 -2.99
CA LEU A 18 -4.21 -36.28 -3.18
C LEU A 18 -4.86 -34.89 -3.33
N MET A 19 -5.95 -34.75 -4.10
CA MET A 19 -6.68 -33.50 -4.23
C MET A 19 -7.21 -33.00 -2.88
N LEU A 20 -7.75 -33.88 -2.04
CA LEU A 20 -8.24 -33.51 -0.71
C LEU A 20 -7.11 -32.99 0.18
N ILE A 21 -5.92 -33.62 0.13
CA ILE A 21 -4.73 -33.17 0.85
C ILE A 21 -4.29 -31.79 0.34
N LEU A 22 -4.14 -31.65 -0.99
CA LEU A 22 -3.72 -30.39 -1.62
C LEU A 22 -4.71 -29.26 -1.35
N GLY A 23 -6.01 -29.57 -1.28
CA GLY A 23 -7.06 -28.62 -0.94
C GLY A 23 -6.95 -28.03 0.46
N LYS A 24 -6.21 -28.66 1.39
CA LYS A 24 -5.93 -28.16 2.75
C LYS A 24 -4.68 -27.28 2.84
N LEU A 25 -3.82 -27.26 1.82
CA LEU A 25 -2.65 -26.41 1.81
C LEU A 25 -3.04 -24.92 1.62
N ASP A 26 -2.28 -24.03 2.24
CA ASP A 26 -2.31 -22.61 1.90
C ASP A 26 -1.71 -22.39 0.49
N PRO A 27 -2.00 -21.25 -0.16
CA PRO A 27 -1.50 -20.95 -1.50
C PRO A 27 0.02 -21.18 -1.67
N VAL A 28 0.84 -20.68 -0.73
CA VAL A 28 2.31 -20.72 -0.84
C VAL A 28 2.82 -22.14 -0.69
N SER A 29 2.29 -22.91 0.26
CA SER A 29 2.64 -24.33 0.42
C SER A 29 2.23 -25.16 -0.79
N LEU A 30 1.06 -24.90 -1.38
CA LEU A 30 0.63 -25.57 -2.61
C LEU A 30 1.59 -25.29 -3.77
N TYR A 31 1.95 -24.02 -3.98
CA TYR A 31 2.90 -23.62 -5.02
C TYR A 31 4.26 -24.31 -4.87
N LYS A 32 4.84 -24.31 -3.67
CA LYS A 32 6.10 -25.03 -3.39
C LYS A 32 5.99 -26.53 -3.65
N THR A 33 4.84 -27.12 -3.33
CA THR A 33 4.58 -28.55 -3.59
C THR A 33 4.52 -28.83 -5.09
N CYS A 34 3.92 -27.94 -5.89
CA CYS A 34 3.94 -28.04 -7.36
C CYS A 34 5.36 -27.96 -7.92
N GLN A 35 6.21 -27.10 -7.38
CA GLN A 35 7.62 -27.01 -7.80
C GLN A 35 8.41 -28.30 -7.51
N ALA A 36 8.07 -29.00 -6.42
CA ALA A 36 8.74 -30.24 -6.03
C ALA A 36 8.22 -31.47 -6.81
N PHE A 37 6.94 -31.48 -7.21
CA PHE A 37 6.29 -32.66 -7.78
C PHE A 37 5.48 -32.33 -9.05
N GLN A 38 5.99 -32.74 -10.21
CA GLN A 38 5.34 -32.54 -11.51
C GLN A 38 3.90 -33.09 -11.56
N ARG A 39 3.65 -34.29 -11.00
CA ARG A 39 2.30 -34.86 -10.90
C ARG A 39 1.33 -33.97 -10.13
N VAL A 40 1.81 -33.31 -9.06
CA VAL A 40 0.97 -32.39 -8.28
C VAL A 40 0.65 -31.17 -9.11
N TYR A 41 1.63 -30.60 -9.83
CA TYR A 41 1.40 -29.48 -10.74
C TYR A 41 0.34 -29.81 -11.80
N GLU A 42 0.45 -30.95 -12.48
CA GLU A 42 -0.51 -31.39 -13.50
C GLU A 42 -1.94 -31.46 -12.94
N LEU A 43 -2.12 -32.08 -11.77
CA LEU A 43 -3.41 -32.12 -11.08
C LEU A 43 -3.89 -30.71 -10.70
N VAL A 44 -3.02 -29.88 -10.12
CA VAL A 44 -3.40 -28.53 -9.69
C VAL A 44 -3.89 -27.68 -10.85
N ILE A 45 -3.29 -27.80 -12.04
CA ILE A 45 -3.72 -27.07 -13.24
C ILE A 45 -5.03 -27.61 -13.82
N GLU A 46 -5.30 -28.91 -13.70
CA GLU A 46 -6.53 -29.56 -14.14
C GLU A 46 -7.75 -29.14 -13.28
N PHE A 47 -7.59 -29.03 -11.96
CA PHE A 47 -8.69 -28.73 -11.04
C PHE A 47 -8.78 -27.24 -10.68
N GLN A 48 -9.86 -26.59 -11.10
CA GLN A 48 -10.05 -25.12 -10.99
C GLN A 48 -9.84 -24.54 -9.58
N HIS A 49 -10.31 -25.21 -8.53
CA HIS A 49 -10.16 -24.72 -7.15
C HIS A 49 -8.71 -24.81 -6.65
N LEU A 50 -7.95 -25.82 -7.06
CA LEU A 50 -6.51 -25.92 -6.77
C LEU A 50 -5.73 -24.91 -7.61
N ARG A 51 -6.06 -24.79 -8.90
CA ARG A 51 -5.48 -23.79 -9.80
C ARG A 51 -5.67 -22.38 -9.25
N TYR A 52 -6.84 -22.07 -8.72
CA TYR A 52 -7.09 -20.78 -8.07
C TYR A 52 -6.12 -20.52 -6.91
N LYS A 53 -5.94 -21.48 -5.99
CA LYS A 53 -4.95 -21.36 -4.91
C LYS A 53 -3.52 -21.23 -5.42
N PHE A 54 -3.16 -21.95 -6.47
CA PHE A 54 -1.85 -21.84 -7.10
C PHE A 54 -1.63 -20.43 -7.68
N GLU A 55 -2.59 -19.92 -8.44
CA GLU A 55 -2.50 -18.59 -9.05
C GLU A 55 -2.45 -17.48 -7.99
N LEU A 56 -3.14 -17.63 -6.85
CA LEU A 56 -3.04 -16.70 -5.72
C LEU A 56 -1.59 -16.59 -5.24
N ALA A 57 -0.91 -17.73 -5.06
CA ALA A 57 0.49 -17.75 -4.66
C ALA A 57 1.42 -17.13 -5.69
N VAL A 58 1.14 -17.32 -6.99
CA VAL A 58 1.94 -16.74 -8.08
C VAL A 58 1.96 -15.21 -8.00
N VAL A 59 0.80 -14.58 -7.74
CA VAL A 59 0.67 -13.12 -7.67
C VAL A 59 0.81 -12.53 -6.27
N GLY A 60 1.19 -13.34 -5.27
CA GLY A 60 1.36 -12.89 -3.88
C GLY A 60 0.05 -12.45 -3.22
N MET A 61 -1.05 -13.17 -3.49
CA MET A 61 -2.38 -12.91 -2.93
C MET A 61 -2.80 -14.04 -1.99
N LYS A 62 -3.75 -13.74 -1.10
CA LYS A 62 -4.47 -14.68 -0.25
C LYS A 62 -5.93 -14.76 -0.65
N ASP A 63 -6.53 -15.92 -0.37
CA ASP A 63 -7.96 -16.10 -0.56
C ASP A 63 -8.74 -15.30 0.48
N GLY A 64 -9.80 -14.63 0.03
CA GLY A 64 -10.72 -13.93 0.92
C GLY A 64 -11.62 -14.88 1.70
N PRO A 65 -12.46 -14.35 2.62
CA PRO A 65 -13.45 -15.15 3.32
C PRO A 65 -14.34 -15.98 2.38
N HIS A 66 -15.01 -16.99 2.94
CA HIS A 66 -15.95 -17.79 2.18
C HIS A 66 -17.05 -16.88 1.60
N SER A 67 -17.21 -16.92 0.28
CA SER A 67 -18.21 -16.11 -0.43
C SER A 67 -19.05 -17.01 -1.32
N VAL A 68 -20.25 -16.54 -1.63
CA VAL A 68 -21.21 -17.22 -2.51
C VAL A 68 -20.65 -17.43 -3.92
N ARG A 69 -19.62 -16.66 -4.32
CA ARG A 69 -19.02 -16.77 -5.65
C ARG A 69 -18.12 -18.01 -5.75
N GLY A 70 -18.46 -18.89 -6.69
CA GLY A 70 -17.74 -20.15 -6.90
C GLY A 70 -16.27 -19.98 -7.33
N PRO A 71 -15.43 -21.01 -7.12
CA PRO A 71 -13.99 -20.96 -7.42
C PRO A 71 -13.65 -20.56 -8.87
N LEU A 72 -14.46 -20.98 -9.84
CA LEU A 72 -14.26 -20.65 -11.25
C LEU A 72 -14.31 -19.13 -11.50
N PHE A 73 -15.31 -18.45 -10.93
CA PHE A 73 -15.44 -17.01 -11.08
C PHE A 73 -14.27 -16.28 -10.42
N ARG A 74 -13.87 -16.70 -9.21
CA ARG A 74 -12.71 -16.13 -8.51
C ARG A 74 -11.42 -16.31 -9.32
N LEU A 75 -11.23 -17.49 -9.93
CA LEU A 75 -10.10 -17.75 -10.82
C LEU A 75 -10.11 -16.83 -12.05
N GLN A 76 -11.25 -16.67 -12.71
CA GLN A 76 -11.35 -15.77 -13.87
C GLN A 76 -10.99 -14.33 -13.52
N LEU A 77 -11.49 -13.84 -12.39
CA LEU A 77 -11.19 -12.51 -11.88
C LEU A 77 -9.69 -12.35 -11.56
N LEU A 78 -9.11 -13.33 -10.86
CA LEU A 78 -7.69 -13.33 -10.52
C LEU A 78 -6.80 -13.36 -11.76
N LEU A 79 -7.16 -14.14 -12.79
CA LEU A 79 -6.42 -14.21 -14.05
C LEU A 79 -6.52 -12.89 -14.83
N ALA A 80 -7.67 -12.22 -14.83
CA ALA A 80 -7.81 -10.89 -15.40
C ALA A 80 -6.92 -9.89 -14.66
N TYR A 81 -6.99 -9.87 -13.33
CA TYR A 81 -6.13 -9.02 -12.49
C TYR A 81 -4.64 -9.27 -12.73
N LYS A 82 -4.19 -10.54 -12.73
CA LYS A 82 -2.81 -10.97 -13.00
C LYS A 82 -2.31 -10.49 -14.36
N LYS A 83 -3.19 -10.48 -15.37
CA LYS A 83 -2.86 -10.05 -16.74
C LYS A 83 -2.76 -8.53 -16.83
N ASP A 84 -3.73 -7.83 -16.25
CA ASP A 84 -3.98 -6.42 -16.53
C ASP A 84 -3.16 -5.49 -15.61
N TRP A 85 -3.10 -5.79 -14.31
CA TRP A 85 -2.46 -4.92 -13.31
C TRP A 85 -0.96 -4.70 -13.57
N PRO A 86 -0.13 -5.75 -13.72
CA PRO A 86 1.32 -5.58 -13.88
C PRO A 86 1.72 -4.93 -15.21
N ARG A 87 0.80 -4.91 -16.19
CA ARG A 87 1.00 -4.28 -17.50
C ARG A 87 0.43 -2.87 -17.56
N LEU A 88 -0.10 -2.38 -16.44
CA LEU A 88 -0.82 -1.11 -16.34
C LEU A 88 -1.96 -1.02 -17.37
N HIS A 89 -2.63 -2.13 -17.68
CA HIS A 89 -3.77 -2.19 -18.59
C HIS A 89 -5.10 -2.03 -17.83
N TRP A 90 -5.54 -0.79 -17.57
CA TRP A 90 -6.84 -0.58 -16.93
C TRP A 90 -7.99 -0.99 -17.86
N THR A 91 -9.04 -1.53 -17.24
CA THR A 91 -10.25 -2.04 -17.90
C THR A 91 -11.38 -1.03 -17.94
N ASP A 92 -11.36 -0.06 -17.03
CA ASP A 92 -12.36 0.99 -16.90
C ASP A 92 -11.68 2.31 -16.47
N GLU A 93 -12.26 3.45 -16.87
CA GLU A 93 -11.76 4.79 -16.57
C GLU A 93 -12.94 5.71 -16.23
N GLN A 94 -12.98 6.21 -15.00
CA GLN A 94 -13.99 7.17 -14.54
C GLN A 94 -13.36 8.56 -14.38
N LYS A 95 -13.99 9.59 -14.95
CA LYS A 95 -13.53 10.98 -14.86
C LYS A 95 -14.41 11.76 -13.90
N ILE A 96 -13.80 12.29 -12.85
CA ILE A 96 -14.45 13.03 -11.78
C ILE A 96 -14.00 14.49 -11.84
N PRO A 97 -14.92 15.44 -12.07
CA PRO A 97 -14.63 16.87 -11.95
C PRO A 97 -14.69 17.28 -10.48
N VAL A 98 -13.53 17.56 -9.86
CA VAL A 98 -13.48 18.10 -8.50
C VAL A 98 -13.45 19.63 -8.56
N PRO A 99 -14.17 20.37 -7.70
CA PRO A 99 -14.07 21.82 -7.65
C PRO A 99 -12.62 22.29 -7.40
N ALA A 100 -12.13 23.27 -8.16
CA ALA A 100 -10.75 23.78 -8.01
C ALA A 100 -10.49 24.48 -6.67
N ASN A 101 -11.54 24.88 -5.96
CA ASN A 101 -11.46 25.43 -4.61
C ASN A 101 -11.38 24.35 -3.51
N ALA A 102 -11.40 23.07 -3.86
CA ALA A 102 -11.13 22.00 -2.89
C ALA A 102 -9.71 22.14 -2.35
N THR A 103 -9.57 22.27 -1.03
CA THR A 103 -8.27 22.48 -0.38
C THR A 103 -7.44 21.20 -0.36
N GLN A 104 -8.10 20.05 -0.41
CA GLN A 104 -7.47 18.74 -0.43
C GLN A 104 -8.27 17.79 -1.31
N VAL A 105 -7.57 16.96 -2.08
CA VAL A 105 -8.14 15.89 -2.91
C VAL A 105 -7.22 14.70 -2.78
N ASP A 106 -7.59 13.62 -2.11
CA ASP A 106 -6.71 12.46 -1.87
C ASP A 106 -7.48 11.14 -1.82
N VAL A 107 -6.78 10.03 -1.65
CA VAL A 107 -7.36 8.70 -1.47
C VAL A 107 -7.05 8.20 -0.06
N SER A 108 -8.06 7.71 0.64
CA SER A 108 -7.87 6.97 1.90
C SER A 108 -8.79 5.75 1.93
N GLY A 109 -8.21 4.60 2.28
CA GLY A 109 -8.92 3.32 2.19
C GLY A 109 -9.41 3.08 0.76
N ASN A 110 -10.70 2.78 0.62
CA ASN A 110 -11.37 2.62 -0.67
C ASN A 110 -12.15 3.86 -1.12
N PHE A 111 -11.77 5.07 -0.69
CA PHE A 111 -12.47 6.30 -1.06
C PHE A 111 -11.51 7.33 -1.66
N LEU A 112 -11.91 7.94 -2.77
CA LEU A 112 -11.46 9.27 -3.18
C LEU A 112 -12.21 10.28 -2.31
N TYR A 113 -11.50 11.20 -1.67
CA TYR A 113 -12.14 12.29 -0.94
C TYR A 113 -11.63 13.64 -1.40
N TYR A 114 -12.47 14.65 -1.23
CA TYR A 114 -12.04 16.03 -1.31
C TYR A 114 -12.75 16.91 -0.28
N VAL A 115 -12.01 17.90 0.20
CA VAL A 115 -12.46 18.83 1.24
C VAL A 115 -12.79 20.17 0.58
N GLY A 116 -14.08 20.53 0.55
CA GLY A 116 -14.54 21.86 0.21
C GLY A 116 -14.50 22.81 1.41
N ASN A 117 -14.99 24.04 1.25
CA ASN A 117 -14.96 25.06 2.31
C ASN A 117 -15.59 24.60 3.64
N GLN A 118 -16.67 23.84 3.57
CA GLN A 118 -17.40 23.32 4.74
C GLN A 118 -17.95 21.90 4.50
N SER A 119 -17.45 21.20 3.49
CA SER A 119 -17.92 19.88 3.13
C SER A 119 -16.78 18.90 2.96
N LEU A 120 -17.00 17.67 3.39
CA LEU A 120 -16.20 16.50 3.07
C LEU A 120 -17.01 15.64 2.12
N ASN A 121 -16.48 15.41 0.93
CA ASN A 121 -17.12 14.59 -0.09
C ASN A 121 -16.29 13.34 -0.26
N LEU A 122 -16.93 12.17 -0.19
CA LEU A 122 -16.31 10.86 -0.31
C LEU A 122 -16.95 10.13 -1.50
N ILE A 123 -16.13 9.65 -2.42
CA ILE A 123 -16.53 8.81 -3.55
C ILE A 123 -15.88 7.45 -3.34
N GLU A 124 -16.69 6.42 -3.15
CA GLU A 124 -16.20 5.05 -3.05
C GLU A 124 -15.57 4.62 -4.37
N LEU A 125 -14.39 4.01 -4.31
CA LEU A 125 -13.67 3.54 -5.47
C LEU A 125 -14.22 2.17 -5.92
N PRO A 126 -14.34 1.92 -7.23
CA PRO A 126 -14.74 0.62 -7.73
C PRO A 126 -13.71 -0.45 -7.34
N SER A 127 -14.14 -1.69 -7.14
CA SER A 127 -13.24 -2.80 -6.85
C SER A 127 -13.78 -4.11 -7.41
N CYS A 128 -13.01 -4.69 -8.32
CA CYS A 128 -13.34 -5.97 -8.92
C CYS A 128 -13.27 -7.11 -7.88
N ARG A 129 -12.35 -7.00 -6.90
CA ARG A 129 -12.14 -7.97 -5.81
C ARG A 129 -13.27 -8.00 -4.78
N THR A 130 -13.91 -6.87 -4.51
CA THR A 130 -15.11 -6.82 -3.64
C THR A 130 -16.41 -6.99 -4.42
N GLY A 131 -16.31 -7.05 -5.75
CA GLY A 131 -17.47 -7.14 -6.63
C GLY A 131 -18.28 -5.85 -6.71
N LEU A 132 -17.63 -4.70 -6.48
CA LEU A 132 -18.21 -3.37 -6.54
C LEU A 132 -17.90 -2.71 -7.90
N PRO A 133 -18.79 -2.81 -8.89
CA PRO A 133 -18.59 -2.12 -10.18
C PRO A 133 -18.75 -0.60 -10.03
N PRO A 134 -18.24 0.18 -11.01
CA PRO A 134 -18.38 1.65 -11.01
C PRO A 134 -19.83 2.15 -10.88
N SER A 135 -20.81 1.41 -11.38
CA SER A 135 -22.24 1.78 -11.28
C SER A 135 -22.83 1.62 -9.88
N GLN A 136 -22.11 0.98 -8.95
CA GLN A 136 -22.57 0.72 -7.58
C GLN A 136 -21.76 1.47 -6.53
N THR A 137 -20.79 2.30 -6.94
CA THR A 137 -19.99 3.11 -6.02
C THR A 137 -20.86 4.14 -5.32
N GLN A 138 -20.61 4.35 -4.03
CA GLN A 138 -21.38 5.29 -3.22
C GLN A 138 -20.75 6.67 -3.18
N TYR A 139 -21.60 7.69 -3.07
CA TYR A 139 -21.21 9.07 -2.83
C TYR A 139 -21.75 9.50 -1.45
N LEU A 140 -20.86 9.97 -0.58
CA LEU A 140 -21.20 10.48 0.74
C LEU A 140 -20.75 11.93 0.83
N GLN A 141 -21.57 12.79 1.42
CA GLN A 141 -21.25 14.19 1.64
C GLN A 141 -21.61 14.57 3.07
N PHE A 142 -20.64 15.13 3.78
CA PHE A 142 -20.79 15.54 5.17
C PHE A 142 -20.46 17.01 5.33
N ASN A 143 -21.15 17.68 6.26
CA ASN A 143 -20.81 19.04 6.63
C ASN A 143 -19.67 19.01 7.66
N THR A 144 -18.52 19.53 7.26
CA THR A 144 -17.33 19.67 8.11
C THR A 144 -17.09 21.14 8.37
N SER A 145 -17.83 21.69 9.34
CA SER A 145 -17.50 22.97 9.94
C SER A 145 -16.81 22.73 11.29
N PRO A 146 -15.63 23.30 11.54
CA PRO A 146 -14.71 23.90 10.57
C PRO A 146 -14.11 22.86 9.60
N GLN A 147 -13.50 23.38 8.52
CA GLN A 147 -12.83 22.63 7.46
C GLN A 147 -11.75 21.69 8.01
N ALA A 148 -11.60 20.51 7.40
CA ALA A 148 -10.58 19.54 7.77
C ALA A 148 -9.27 19.80 7.00
N ASP A 149 -8.13 19.64 7.67
CA ASP A 149 -6.80 19.74 7.05
C ASP A 149 -6.33 18.40 6.44
N CYS A 150 -6.83 17.29 6.99
CA CYS A 150 -6.55 15.94 6.53
C CYS A 150 -7.69 15.01 6.93
N VAL A 151 -7.95 14.00 6.11
CA VAL A 151 -8.90 12.93 6.39
C VAL A 151 -8.24 11.58 6.19
N ALA A 152 -8.44 10.67 7.13
CA ALA A 152 -8.18 9.24 6.97
C ALA A 152 -9.45 8.44 7.20
N ILE A 153 -9.57 7.35 6.46
CA ILE A 153 -10.76 6.50 6.36
C ILE A 153 -10.29 5.05 6.52
N ASP A 154 -10.93 4.33 7.44
CA ASP A 154 -10.83 2.89 7.56
C ASP A 154 -12.25 2.30 7.43
N SER A 155 -12.56 1.81 6.24
CA SER A 155 -13.88 1.25 5.92
C SER A 155 -14.16 -0.09 6.60
N LEU A 156 -13.13 -0.79 7.08
CA LEU A 156 -13.28 -2.06 7.80
C LEU A 156 -13.89 -1.84 9.18
N GLN A 157 -13.62 -0.67 9.76
CA GLN A 157 -14.12 -0.27 11.06
C GLN A 157 -15.26 0.75 10.96
N SER A 158 -15.70 1.12 9.74
CA SER A 158 -16.61 2.25 9.50
C SER A 158 -16.12 3.55 10.17
N LEU A 159 -14.81 3.82 10.09
CA LEU A 159 -14.16 4.92 10.78
C LEU A 159 -13.70 6.02 9.81
N VAL A 160 -14.00 7.27 10.16
CA VAL A 160 -13.44 8.47 9.52
C VAL A 160 -12.80 9.34 10.59
N VAL A 161 -11.56 9.75 10.34
CA VAL A 161 -10.81 10.64 11.22
C VAL A 161 -10.43 11.88 10.44
N ALA A 162 -10.94 13.03 10.86
CA ALA A 162 -10.64 14.32 10.25
C ALA A 162 -9.84 15.18 11.23
N SER A 163 -8.69 15.70 10.80
CA SER A 163 -7.88 16.62 11.60
C SER A 163 -8.22 18.07 11.31
N GLN A 164 -8.05 18.90 12.32
CA GLN A 164 -8.09 20.34 12.21
C GLN A 164 -7.01 20.93 13.11
N THR A 165 -6.17 21.79 12.56
CA THR A 165 -5.18 22.58 13.26
C THR A 165 -5.74 23.97 13.56
N TYR A 166 -5.33 24.55 14.68
CA TYR A 166 -5.76 25.89 15.07
C TYR A 166 -4.67 26.58 15.90
N ALA A 167 -4.70 27.91 15.92
CA ALA A 167 -3.84 28.69 16.79
C ALA A 167 -4.35 28.60 18.24
N GLY A 168 -3.55 28.01 19.12
CA GLY A 168 -3.78 27.94 20.55
C GLY A 168 -3.18 29.13 21.31
N PRO A 169 -3.38 29.17 22.64
CA PRO A 169 -2.82 30.22 23.49
C PRO A 169 -1.30 30.33 23.35
N GLY A 170 -0.78 31.56 23.28
CA GLY A 170 0.66 31.81 23.13
C GLY A 170 1.22 31.42 21.75
N GLY A 171 0.37 31.27 20.73
CA GLY A 171 0.79 30.91 19.37
C GLY A 171 1.15 29.45 19.19
N GLN A 172 0.90 28.59 20.18
CA GLN A 172 1.06 27.15 20.06
C GLN A 172 0.10 26.58 19.01
N ILE A 173 0.52 25.58 18.25
CA ILE A 173 -0.40 24.88 17.34
C ILE A 173 -1.22 23.86 18.12
N GLY A 174 -2.55 24.05 18.13
CA GLY A 174 -3.54 23.07 18.57
C GLY A 174 -3.92 22.12 17.45
N LEU A 175 -4.22 20.88 17.81
CA LEU A 175 -4.69 19.81 16.92
C LEU A 175 -5.98 19.22 17.51
N ARG A 176 -7.04 19.24 16.71
CA ARG A 176 -8.33 18.59 16.97
C ARG A 176 -8.53 17.44 16.00
N LEU A 177 -8.83 16.26 16.51
CA LEU A 177 -9.19 15.09 15.71
C LEU A 177 -10.66 14.78 15.92
N LYS A 178 -11.46 14.79 14.85
CA LYS A 178 -12.86 14.36 14.84
C LYS A 178 -12.89 12.87 14.50
N ILE A 179 -13.39 12.05 15.42
CA ILE A 179 -13.40 10.58 15.29
C ILE A 179 -14.85 10.13 15.07
N ARG A 180 -15.18 9.84 13.81
CA ARG A 180 -16.55 9.76 13.31
C ARG A 180 -16.87 8.42 12.67
N ASP A 181 -18.16 8.09 12.67
CA ASP A 181 -18.69 6.99 11.86
C ASP A 181 -18.66 7.36 10.36
N LEU A 182 -18.22 6.44 9.51
CA LEU A 182 -18.10 6.66 8.07
C LEU A 182 -19.45 6.86 7.37
N ARG A 183 -20.52 6.27 7.89
CA ARG A 183 -21.84 6.30 7.25
C ARG A 183 -22.64 7.51 7.70
N THR A 184 -22.66 7.80 9.00
CA THR A 184 -23.49 8.88 9.56
C THR A 184 -22.73 10.15 9.89
N PHE A 185 -21.40 10.07 10.00
CA PHE A 185 -20.54 11.16 10.48
C PHE A 185 -20.81 11.59 11.93
N ASP A 186 -21.56 10.79 12.69
CA ASP A 186 -21.74 10.96 14.13
C ASP A 186 -20.52 10.49 14.91
N LYS A 187 -20.56 10.59 16.25
CA LYS A 187 -19.52 10.01 17.10
C LYS A 187 -19.38 8.52 16.76
N HIS A 188 -18.16 8.09 16.44
CA HIS A 188 -17.91 6.67 16.22
C HIS A 188 -18.29 5.86 17.48
N PRO A 189 -19.01 4.72 17.37
CA PRO A 189 -19.51 3.97 18.53
C PRO A 189 -18.40 3.56 19.52
N ASN A 190 -17.25 3.15 19.00
CA ASN A 190 -16.10 2.70 19.79
C ASN A 190 -15.19 3.85 20.27
N ALA A 191 -15.45 5.09 19.90
CA ALA A 191 -14.67 6.22 20.35
C ALA A 191 -15.15 6.70 21.73
N SER A 192 -14.19 6.93 22.63
CA SER A 192 -14.47 7.48 23.97
C SER A 192 -15.15 8.85 23.90
N SER A 193 -14.81 9.68 22.91
CA SER A 193 -15.40 11.00 22.67
C SER A 193 -15.43 11.32 21.16
N PRO A 194 -16.31 12.22 20.69
CA PRO A 194 -16.38 12.64 19.28
C PRO A 194 -15.15 13.42 18.81
N TYR A 195 -14.38 13.99 19.74
CA TYR A 195 -13.15 14.71 19.45
C TYR A 195 -12.05 14.41 20.46
N TYR A 196 -10.82 14.50 19.97
CA TYR A 196 -9.60 14.53 20.77
C TYR A 196 -8.86 15.84 20.49
N ASP A 197 -8.54 16.60 21.54
CA ASP A 197 -7.82 17.88 21.45
C ASP A 197 -6.46 17.75 22.13
N CYS A 198 -5.41 18.22 21.46
CA CYS A 198 -4.07 18.33 22.03
C CYS A 198 -3.36 19.55 21.46
N SER A 199 -2.28 19.99 22.11
CA SER A 199 -1.42 21.07 21.60
C SER A 199 0.01 20.60 21.43
N THR A 200 0.72 21.30 20.57
CA THR A 200 2.17 21.17 20.40
C THR A 200 2.86 22.37 21.03
N HIS A 201 4.11 22.20 21.46
CA HIS A 201 4.94 23.31 21.92
C HIS A 201 5.57 24.11 20.76
N VAL A 202 5.18 23.84 19.51
CA VAL A 202 5.71 24.48 18.31
C VAL A 202 4.82 25.65 17.94
N THR A 203 5.44 26.79 17.63
CA THR A 203 4.75 28.02 17.21
C THR A 203 4.82 28.28 15.70
N GLN A 204 5.62 27.50 14.98
CA GLN A 204 5.70 27.56 13.52
C GLN A 204 4.38 27.10 12.90
N PRO A 205 3.97 27.66 11.75
CA PRO A 205 2.77 27.21 11.05
C PRO A 205 2.96 25.79 10.51
N VAL A 206 1.86 25.03 10.46
CA VAL A 206 1.83 23.69 9.87
C VAL A 206 1.80 23.80 8.36
N SER A 207 2.75 23.15 7.67
CA SER A 207 2.80 23.08 6.21
C SER A 207 1.96 21.93 5.66
N SER A 208 1.86 20.81 6.38
CA SER A 208 1.00 19.70 5.98
C SER A 208 0.64 18.80 7.17
N VAL A 209 -0.55 18.22 7.11
CA VAL A 209 -1.03 17.20 8.03
C VAL A 209 -1.26 15.90 7.28
N SER A 210 -0.92 14.77 7.89
CA SER A 210 -1.29 13.48 7.35
C SER A 210 -1.66 12.48 8.44
N ILE A 211 -2.65 11.64 8.17
CA ILE A 211 -3.18 10.67 9.13
C ILE A 211 -3.04 9.26 8.55
N VAL A 212 -2.63 8.31 9.38
CA VAL A 212 -2.58 6.88 9.04
C VAL A 212 -3.30 6.10 10.13
N ILE A 213 -4.19 5.19 9.73
CA ILE A 213 -4.95 4.33 10.64
C ILE A 213 -4.46 2.89 10.46
N CYS A 214 -4.22 2.17 11.56
CA CYS A 214 -3.97 0.74 11.57
C CYS A 214 -4.61 0.10 12.80
N GLY A 215 -5.78 -0.53 12.63
CA GLY A 215 -6.54 -1.10 13.75
C GLY A 215 -6.99 0.00 14.72
N SER A 216 -6.68 -0.15 16.01
CA SER A 216 -6.96 0.87 17.03
C SER A 216 -5.93 2.00 17.08
N ARG A 217 -4.84 1.93 16.29
CA ARG A 217 -3.74 2.91 16.29
C ARG A 217 -3.90 3.94 15.19
N ILE A 218 -3.61 5.18 15.52
CA ILE A 218 -3.51 6.30 14.58
C ILE A 218 -2.15 6.96 14.74
N ILE A 219 -1.59 7.37 13.61
CA ILE A 219 -0.51 8.36 13.57
C ILE A 219 -1.01 9.61 12.88
N VAL A 220 -0.84 10.75 13.54
CA VAL A 220 -1.00 12.06 12.92
C VAL A 220 0.37 12.71 12.80
N THR A 221 0.80 12.99 11.57
CA THR A 221 2.07 13.66 11.29
C THR A 221 1.80 15.12 10.96
N LEU A 222 2.42 16.01 11.72
CA LEU A 222 2.45 17.45 11.48
C LEU A 222 3.82 17.82 10.93
N GLU A 223 3.88 18.28 9.69
CA GLU A 223 5.07 18.93 9.14
C GLU A 223 4.90 20.43 9.33
N PHE A 224 5.90 21.09 9.91
CA PHE A 224 5.92 22.52 10.18
C PHE A 224 6.80 23.25 9.15
N ALA A 225 6.51 24.53 8.93
CA ALA A 225 7.38 25.41 8.16
C ALA A 225 8.80 25.42 8.77
N GLY A 226 9.81 25.07 7.97
CA GLY A 226 11.19 24.87 8.44
C GLY A 226 11.62 23.40 8.48
N GLY A 227 10.72 22.46 8.18
CA GLY A 227 11.04 21.04 8.04
C GLY A 227 11.10 20.27 9.37
N LEU A 228 10.65 20.88 10.46
CA LEU A 228 10.38 20.15 11.70
C LEU A 228 9.15 19.27 11.50
N THR A 229 9.24 18.02 11.94
CA THR A 229 8.12 17.06 11.91
C THR A 229 7.81 16.62 13.32
N LYS A 230 6.53 16.51 13.68
CA LYS A 230 6.08 15.82 14.90
C LYS A 230 5.05 14.76 14.56
N HIS A 231 5.12 13.64 15.27
CA HIS A 231 4.17 12.55 15.11
C HIS A 231 3.39 12.35 16.41
N LEU A 232 2.06 12.41 16.34
CA LEU A 232 1.18 11.99 17.42
C LEU A 232 0.82 10.53 17.18
N LEU A 233 1.35 9.64 18.01
CA LEU A 233 0.91 8.24 18.07
C LEU A 233 -0.21 8.15 19.09
N MET A 234 -1.36 7.60 18.71
CA MET A 234 -2.50 7.46 19.61
C MET A 234 -3.32 6.18 19.40
N ASP A 235 -3.98 5.75 20.46
CA ASP A 235 -5.12 4.84 20.41
C ASP A 235 -6.41 5.65 20.27
N TRP A 236 -7.14 5.49 19.17
CA TRP A 236 -8.35 6.28 18.94
C TRP A 236 -9.57 5.81 19.75
N SER A 237 -9.54 4.60 20.29
CA SER A 237 -10.60 4.10 21.15
C SER A 237 -10.43 4.57 22.58
N THR A 238 -9.19 4.57 23.10
CA THR A 238 -8.88 4.91 24.51
C THR A 238 -8.28 6.30 24.72
N PHE A 239 -7.88 6.98 23.65
CA PHE A 239 -7.21 8.30 23.65
C PHE A 239 -5.87 8.33 24.38
N GLN A 240 -5.25 7.17 24.62
CA GLN A 240 -3.85 7.13 25.03
C GLN A 240 -2.99 7.62 23.88
N ALA A 241 -2.20 8.68 24.11
CA ALA A 241 -1.45 9.33 23.06
C ALA A 241 -0.08 9.81 23.56
N MET A 242 0.88 9.90 22.64
CA MET A 242 2.20 10.45 22.89
C MET A 242 2.77 11.13 21.64
N TRP A 243 3.58 12.15 21.86
CA TRP A 243 4.35 12.81 20.80
C TRP A 243 5.68 12.09 20.56
N MET A 244 6.07 12.06 19.30
CA MET A 244 7.22 11.36 18.74
C MET A 244 8.02 12.35 17.87
N GLU A 245 9.35 12.31 17.96
CA GLU A 245 10.32 13.27 17.35
C GLU A 245 11.23 12.60 16.29
N GLU A 246 10.75 11.51 15.71
CA GLU A 246 11.32 10.84 14.56
C GLU A 246 11.27 11.73 13.31
N GLN A 247 12.13 11.47 12.33
CA GLN A 247 12.06 12.12 11.01
C GLN A 247 10.81 11.68 10.25
N ASP A 248 10.49 10.38 10.32
CA ASP A 248 9.28 9.79 9.78
C ASP A 248 8.98 8.47 10.50
N VAL A 249 7.72 8.04 10.44
CA VAL A 249 7.21 6.83 11.10
C VAL A 249 6.21 6.08 10.22
N ILE A 250 6.11 4.77 10.42
CA ILE A 250 5.11 3.92 9.75
C ILE A 250 4.63 2.79 10.68
N LEU A 251 3.33 2.52 10.68
CA LEU A 251 2.74 1.38 11.40
C LEU A 251 2.92 0.11 10.56
N LEU A 252 3.57 -0.90 11.14
CA LEU A 252 3.66 -2.23 10.54
C LEU A 252 2.44 -3.09 10.87
N ASN A 253 1.86 -2.85 12.05
CA ASN A 253 0.67 -3.51 12.57
C ASN A 253 0.18 -2.75 13.81
N ALA A 254 -0.83 -3.24 14.52
CA ALA A 254 -1.38 -2.55 15.70
C ALA A 254 -0.39 -2.51 16.89
N TYR A 255 0.68 -3.30 16.84
CA TYR A 255 1.61 -3.51 17.94
C TYR A 255 3.05 -3.07 17.65
N HIS A 256 3.38 -2.79 16.39
CA HIS A 256 4.73 -2.44 15.98
C HIS A 256 4.75 -1.23 15.06
N LEU A 257 5.72 -0.36 15.32
CA LEU A 257 5.97 0.86 14.58
C LEU A 257 7.44 0.91 14.16
N LEU A 258 7.70 1.33 12.93
CA LEU A 258 9.04 1.75 12.51
C LEU A 258 9.15 3.26 12.59
N GLY A 259 10.26 3.74 13.14
CA GLY A 259 10.62 5.16 13.14
C GLY A 259 12.05 5.38 12.69
N VAL A 260 12.30 6.46 11.97
CA VAL A 260 13.66 6.84 11.53
C VAL A 260 14.15 8.01 12.35
N ARG A 261 15.32 7.90 12.96
CA ARG A 261 15.90 8.95 13.80
C ARG A 261 17.40 9.11 13.56
N LYS A 262 17.88 10.35 13.69
CA LYS A 262 19.30 10.68 13.64
C LYS A 262 19.90 10.64 15.05
N VAL A 263 20.93 9.82 15.24
CA VAL A 263 21.62 9.62 16.52
C VAL A 263 23.13 9.72 16.29
N HIS A 264 23.78 10.67 16.95
CA HIS A 264 25.23 10.93 16.81
C HIS A 264 25.72 11.04 15.35
N GLY A 265 24.93 11.70 14.49
CA GLY A 265 25.26 11.87 13.07
C GLY A 265 24.93 10.68 12.17
N LYS A 266 24.60 9.51 12.74
CA LYS A 266 24.10 8.34 11.99
C LYS A 266 22.58 8.38 11.86
N ILE A 267 22.05 7.82 10.78
CA ILE A 267 20.61 7.56 10.67
C ILE A 267 20.37 6.11 11.09
N MET A 268 19.41 5.93 11.98
CA MET A 268 19.01 4.65 12.53
C MET A 268 17.52 4.44 12.27
N LEU A 269 17.15 3.19 11.98
CA LEU A 269 15.77 2.75 11.90
C LEU A 269 15.44 1.98 13.18
N TYR A 270 14.38 2.39 13.89
CA TYR A 270 13.96 1.82 15.16
C TYR A 270 12.67 1.03 14.98
N LEU A 271 12.64 -0.20 15.49
CA LEU A 271 11.42 -0.99 15.63
C LEU A 271 10.92 -0.83 17.06
N TYR A 272 9.79 -0.17 17.21
CA TYR A 272 9.12 0.07 18.49
C TYR A 272 8.02 -0.96 18.71
N ASN A 273 7.92 -1.46 19.94
CA ASN A 273 6.75 -2.14 20.46
C ASN A 273 5.79 -1.11 21.05
N ILE A 274 4.60 -1.02 20.46
CA ILE A 274 3.53 -0.10 20.83
C ILE A 274 2.29 -0.85 21.31
N TYR A 275 2.47 -2.09 21.80
CA TYR A 275 1.40 -2.86 22.42
C TYR A 275 0.78 -2.09 23.60
N ASP A 276 1.63 -1.56 24.47
CA ASP A 276 1.23 -0.63 25.54
C ASP A 276 1.72 0.79 25.20
N MET A 277 0.78 1.67 24.87
CA MET A 277 1.05 3.08 24.54
C MET A 277 1.67 3.86 25.71
N ARG A 278 1.55 3.37 26.95
CA ARG A 278 2.17 3.98 28.13
C ARG A 278 3.63 3.59 28.29
N ASN A 279 4.05 2.51 27.65
CA ASN A 279 5.38 1.94 27.75
C ASN A 279 5.90 1.51 26.37
N VAL A 280 6.03 2.50 25.48
CA VAL A 280 6.61 2.27 24.15
C VAL A 280 8.09 1.95 24.30
N ALA A 281 8.48 0.74 23.85
CA ALA A 281 9.83 0.23 23.99
C ALA A 281 10.49 0.03 22.62
N ILE A 282 11.79 0.32 22.53
CA ILE A 282 12.59 -0.02 21.35
C ILE A 282 12.95 -1.50 21.41
N GLU A 283 12.42 -2.30 20.48
CA GLU A 283 12.81 -3.70 20.35
C GLU A 283 14.13 -3.87 19.61
N ARG A 284 14.32 -3.11 18.52
CA ARG A 284 15.49 -3.23 17.65
C ARG A 284 15.89 -1.91 17.01
N GLU A 285 17.16 -1.83 16.66
CA GLU A 285 17.80 -0.69 16.00
C GLU A 285 18.57 -1.20 14.79
N TYR A 286 18.32 -0.63 13.62
CA TYR A 286 18.98 -1.01 12.38
C TYR A 286 19.80 0.17 11.87
N GLU A 287 21.12 -0.02 11.74
CA GLU A 287 21.98 0.99 11.14
C GLU A 287 21.66 1.11 9.65
N LEU A 288 21.43 2.33 9.16
CA LEU A 288 21.24 2.61 7.75
C LEU A 288 22.58 2.93 7.06
N PRO A 289 22.65 2.90 5.71
CA PRO A 289 23.86 3.23 4.96
C PRO A 289 24.54 4.53 5.44
N PRO A 290 25.86 4.51 5.71
CA PRO A 290 26.58 5.70 6.17
C PRO A 290 26.47 6.89 5.21
N ILE A 291 26.36 6.63 3.90
CA ILE A 291 26.16 7.65 2.85
C ILE A 291 24.87 8.46 3.04
N TRP A 292 23.95 8.01 3.88
CA TRP A 292 22.68 8.69 4.16
C TRP A 292 22.68 9.55 5.43
N ALA A 293 23.82 9.73 6.09
CA ALA A 293 23.95 10.56 7.31
C ALA A 293 23.39 12.00 7.19
N LYS A 294 23.31 12.52 5.95
CA LYS A 294 22.79 13.86 5.60
C LYS A 294 21.48 13.81 4.80
N SER A 295 20.84 12.65 4.70
CA SER A 295 19.59 12.51 3.98
C SER A 295 18.39 12.78 4.88
N THR A 296 17.33 13.35 4.30
CA THR A 296 15.98 13.31 4.87
C THR A 296 15.31 12.01 4.48
N MET A 297 14.70 11.36 5.45
CA MET A 297 14.10 10.04 5.31
C MET A 297 12.58 10.14 5.25
N ARG A 298 11.95 9.39 4.34
CA ARG A 298 10.49 9.23 4.29
C ARG A 298 10.10 7.82 3.92
N PHE A 299 9.10 7.27 4.58
CA PHE A 299 8.50 5.99 4.22
C PHE A 299 7.50 6.16 3.07
N GLY A 300 7.50 5.19 2.15
CA GLY A 300 6.36 4.96 1.28
C GLY A 300 5.27 4.24 2.07
N ARG A 301 4.09 4.83 2.18
CA ARG A 301 2.97 4.24 2.93
C ARG A 301 2.32 3.15 2.10
N ASN A 302 2.23 1.96 2.69
CA ASN A 302 1.55 0.83 2.08
C ASN A 302 0.05 0.94 2.33
N THR A 303 -0.74 1.08 1.27
CA THR A 303 -2.19 1.30 1.35
C THR A 303 -2.99 0.03 1.64
N VAL A 304 -2.35 -1.14 1.56
CA VAL A 304 -3.00 -2.42 1.87
C VAL A 304 -3.21 -2.54 3.38
N PRO A 305 -4.29 -3.19 3.87
CA PRO A 305 -4.47 -3.49 5.28
C PRO A 305 -3.44 -4.51 5.82
N ASN A 306 -3.11 -4.43 7.10
CA ASN A 306 -2.22 -5.37 7.79
C ASN A 306 -2.95 -6.68 8.15
N ASN A 307 -2.20 -7.72 8.53
CA ASN A 307 -2.76 -9.04 8.91
C ASN A 307 -3.74 -9.00 10.10
N ASP A 308 -3.68 -7.97 10.94
CA ASP A 308 -4.46 -7.90 12.18
C ASP A 308 -5.92 -7.55 11.94
N VAL A 309 -6.27 -7.04 10.76
CA VAL A 309 -7.63 -6.60 10.46
C VAL A 309 -8.39 -7.71 9.75
N PRO A 310 -9.54 -8.17 10.29
CA PRO A 310 -10.37 -9.14 9.59
C PRO A 310 -10.82 -8.57 8.24
N MET A 311 -10.68 -9.37 7.19
CA MET A 311 -11.09 -8.96 5.85
C MET A 311 -12.62 -8.98 5.73
N PRO A 312 -13.23 -8.03 4.99
CA PRO A 312 -14.65 -8.04 4.71
C PRO A 312 -15.10 -9.33 4.04
N SER A 313 -16.32 -9.76 4.33
CA SER A 313 -16.90 -10.99 3.76
C SER A 313 -17.08 -10.94 2.23
N ASN A 314 -17.11 -9.75 1.64
CA ASN A 314 -17.23 -9.56 0.20
C ASN A 314 -15.88 -9.55 -0.55
N VAL A 315 -14.74 -9.46 0.15
CA VAL A 315 -13.42 -9.55 -0.48
C VAL A 315 -13.19 -10.96 -0.98
N LEU A 316 -12.95 -11.11 -2.29
CA LEU A 316 -12.69 -12.41 -2.91
C LEU A 316 -11.25 -12.87 -2.75
N PHE A 317 -10.29 -11.93 -2.85
CA PHE A 317 -8.88 -12.14 -2.58
C PHE A 317 -8.20 -10.80 -2.24
N TYR A 318 -7.05 -10.84 -1.58
CA TYR A 318 -6.32 -9.66 -1.15
C TYR A 318 -4.80 -9.90 -1.15
N PRO A 319 -3.96 -8.85 -1.22
CA PRO A 319 -2.51 -9.02 -1.21
C PRO A 319 -2.07 -9.73 0.07
N ASP A 320 -1.21 -10.74 -0.04
CA ASP A 320 -0.70 -11.46 1.11
C ASP A 320 0.13 -10.51 1.98
N PRO A 321 -0.24 -10.26 3.25
CA PRO A 321 0.52 -9.34 4.06
C PRO A 321 1.95 -9.80 4.36
N SER A 322 2.26 -11.09 4.18
CA SER A 322 3.65 -11.59 4.28
C SER A 322 4.51 -11.25 3.06
N ALA A 323 3.89 -10.93 1.92
CA ALA A 323 4.57 -10.53 0.69
C ALA A 323 4.72 -9.01 0.56
N ARG A 324 4.23 -8.24 1.55
CA ARG A 324 4.30 -6.77 1.53
C ARG A 324 5.73 -6.26 1.44
N VAL A 325 5.89 -5.15 0.73
CA VAL A 325 7.15 -4.42 0.62
C VAL A 325 7.07 -3.15 1.44
N LEU A 326 8.16 -2.85 2.14
CA LEU A 326 8.43 -1.57 2.76
C LEU A 326 9.34 -0.76 1.83
N LEU A 327 8.99 0.51 1.62
CA LEU A 327 9.81 1.48 0.89
C LEU A 327 10.31 2.55 1.86
N LEU A 328 11.63 2.76 1.90
CA LEU A 328 12.26 3.90 2.57
C LEU A 328 12.99 4.75 1.53
N MET A 329 12.63 6.02 1.45
CA MET A 329 13.25 7.00 0.57
C MET A 329 14.25 7.85 1.34
N ALA A 330 15.48 7.90 0.85
CA ALA A 330 16.54 8.75 1.36
C ALA A 330 16.85 9.85 0.33
N LYS A 331 16.42 11.08 0.63
CA LYS A 331 16.71 12.26 -0.21
C LYS A 331 17.90 13.01 0.37
N GLN A 332 18.99 13.13 -0.39
CA GLN A 332 20.16 13.87 0.06
C GLN A 332 19.83 15.36 0.21
N THR A 333 20.29 15.98 1.30
CA THR A 333 20.16 17.43 1.49
C THR A 333 21.48 18.13 1.12
N GLY A 334 21.39 19.27 0.44
CA GLY A 334 22.54 20.11 0.09
C GLY A 334 22.61 20.49 -1.39
N PRO A 335 23.50 21.42 -1.77
CA PRO A 335 23.59 21.97 -3.13
C PRO A 335 24.01 20.95 -4.19
N THR A 336 24.67 19.87 -3.79
CA THR A 336 25.10 18.77 -4.67
C THR A 336 24.18 17.54 -4.60
N GLY A 337 23.14 17.58 -3.76
CA GLY A 337 22.27 16.44 -3.48
C GLY A 337 21.20 16.24 -4.55
N ASN A 338 21.55 15.71 -5.72
CA ASN A 338 20.58 15.39 -6.77
C ASN A 338 20.06 13.93 -6.73
N GLY A 339 20.65 13.09 -5.88
CA GLY A 339 20.29 11.68 -5.75
C GLY A 339 19.20 11.42 -4.72
N MET A 340 18.23 10.60 -5.10
CA MET A 340 17.26 9.98 -4.21
C MET A 340 17.50 8.46 -4.23
N HIS A 341 17.67 7.87 -3.05
CA HIS A 341 17.86 6.41 -2.91
C HIS A 341 16.57 5.79 -2.39
N TRP A 342 16.07 4.77 -3.07
CA TRP A 342 14.92 3.99 -2.64
C TRP A 342 15.38 2.64 -2.14
N MET A 343 15.11 2.36 -0.87
CA MET A 343 15.38 1.07 -0.26
C MET A 343 14.09 0.27 -0.17
N PHE A 344 14.14 -0.96 -0.67
CA PHE A 344 13.04 -1.91 -0.63
C PHE A 344 13.44 -3.09 0.23
N ILE A 345 12.52 -3.53 1.10
CA ILE A 345 12.69 -4.70 1.94
C ILE A 345 11.33 -5.34 2.18
N ASN A 346 11.30 -6.67 2.30
CA ASN A 346 10.07 -7.34 2.67
C ASN A 346 9.67 -6.94 4.09
N GLU A 347 8.42 -6.51 4.28
CA GLU A 347 7.93 -5.96 5.54
C GLU A 347 8.03 -6.98 6.69
N SER A 348 7.86 -8.28 6.39
CA SER A 348 7.96 -9.36 7.38
C SER A 348 9.36 -9.56 7.96
N PHE A 349 10.37 -8.88 7.42
CA PHE A 349 11.70 -8.79 8.03
C PHE A 349 11.63 -8.12 9.42
N PHE A 350 10.75 -7.12 9.60
CA PHE A 350 10.56 -6.38 10.84
C PHE A 350 9.50 -7.02 11.72
N ARG A 351 9.77 -8.24 12.16
CA ARG A 351 8.91 -8.98 13.08
C ARG A 351 9.58 -9.15 14.44
N ARG A 352 8.75 -9.31 15.47
CA ARG A 352 9.22 -9.75 16.79
C ARG A 352 10.05 -11.01 16.64
N THR A 353 11.26 -10.99 17.17
CA THR A 353 12.12 -12.16 17.13
C THR A 353 11.97 -12.98 18.39
N SER A 354 11.86 -14.29 18.21
CA SER A 354 11.74 -15.25 19.30
C SER A 354 13.02 -15.42 20.13
N TYR A 355 14.17 -14.97 19.62
CA TYR A 355 15.47 -15.14 20.25
C TYR A 355 15.99 -13.83 20.84
N ALA A 356 16.84 -13.93 21.87
CA ALA A 356 17.65 -12.85 22.45
C ALA A 356 18.74 -12.39 21.46
N ASP A 357 18.30 -11.95 20.29
CA ASP A 357 19.16 -11.46 19.23
C ASP A 357 19.71 -10.06 19.59
N ARG A 358 20.68 -9.60 18.82
CA ARG A 358 21.29 -8.28 18.99
C ARG A 358 20.23 -7.19 18.85
N ARG A 359 20.12 -6.35 19.89
CA ARG A 359 19.26 -5.14 19.85
C ARG A 359 19.66 -4.20 18.71
N SER A 360 20.97 -4.10 18.42
CA SER A 360 21.50 -3.31 17.31
C SER A 360 21.97 -4.20 16.17
N VAL A 361 21.47 -3.93 14.97
CA VAL A 361 21.72 -4.68 13.74
C VAL A 361 22.54 -3.80 12.78
N PRO A 362 23.83 -4.12 12.55
CA PRO A 362 24.70 -3.28 11.72
C PRO A 362 24.33 -3.39 10.24
N TRP A 363 24.54 -2.29 9.48
CA TRP A 363 24.20 -2.24 8.05
C TRP A 363 24.83 -3.37 7.25
N SER A 364 26.09 -3.71 7.56
CA SER A 364 26.83 -4.79 6.90
C SER A 364 26.15 -6.16 6.99
N TYR A 365 25.30 -6.37 8.00
CA TYR A 365 24.56 -7.60 8.18
C TYR A 365 23.23 -7.61 7.43
N TRP A 366 22.40 -6.56 7.56
CA TRP A 366 21.04 -6.62 7.03
C TRP A 366 20.90 -6.08 5.60
N ASN A 367 21.94 -5.44 5.05
CA ASN A 367 21.96 -5.02 3.64
C ASN A 367 21.74 -6.18 2.65
N GLN A 368 22.04 -7.42 3.06
CA GLN A 368 21.83 -8.62 2.25
C GLN A 368 20.35 -8.96 2.04
N PHE A 369 19.42 -8.33 2.78
CA PHE A 369 17.97 -8.50 2.63
C PHE A 369 17.31 -7.32 1.90
N CYS A 370 18.06 -6.26 1.60
CA CYS A 370 17.55 -5.04 0.99
C CYS A 370 17.81 -5.02 -0.52
N LEU A 371 17.01 -4.23 -1.23
CA LEU A 371 17.36 -3.71 -2.55
C LEU A 371 17.47 -2.19 -2.45
N ILE A 372 18.41 -1.60 -3.19
CA ILE A 372 18.52 -0.15 -3.34
C ILE A 372 18.49 0.20 -4.82
N LYS A 373 17.61 1.12 -5.18
CA LYS A 373 17.54 1.75 -6.49
C LYS A 373 17.90 3.23 -6.35
N GLU A 374 18.80 3.71 -7.21
CA GLU A 374 19.08 5.13 -7.31
C GLU A 374 18.16 5.77 -8.33
N ILE A 375 17.53 6.87 -7.94
CA ILE A 375 16.57 7.62 -8.75
C ILE A 375 17.00 9.07 -8.76
N GLN A 376 16.97 9.67 -9.95
CA GLN A 376 17.23 11.09 -10.11
C GLN A 376 16.06 11.88 -9.54
N ASN A 377 16.31 12.85 -8.66
CA ASN A 377 15.24 13.59 -7.99
C ASN A 377 14.35 14.38 -8.98
N SER A 378 14.84 14.69 -10.18
CA SER A 378 14.09 15.40 -11.23
C SER A 378 13.15 14.50 -12.05
N THR A 379 13.31 13.17 -11.99
CA THR A 379 12.52 12.26 -12.83
C THR A 379 11.21 11.88 -12.18
N VAL A 380 11.12 11.79 -10.85
CA VAL A 380 9.90 11.33 -10.19
C VAL A 380 8.99 12.49 -9.81
N VAL A 381 7.72 12.38 -10.18
CA VAL A 381 6.67 13.35 -9.80
C VAL A 381 5.96 12.83 -8.54
N GLY A 382 6.01 13.62 -7.47
CA GLY A 382 5.32 13.32 -6.21
C GLY A 382 5.98 12.20 -5.39
N ILE A 383 5.19 11.60 -4.50
CA ILE A 383 5.61 10.51 -3.61
C ILE A 383 5.18 9.17 -4.23
N PRO A 384 6.07 8.17 -4.35
CA PRO A 384 5.72 6.83 -4.81
C PRO A 384 4.68 6.19 -3.89
N GLN A 385 3.72 5.51 -4.49
CA GLN A 385 2.62 4.82 -3.81
C GLN A 385 3.00 3.35 -3.62
N VAL A 386 2.92 2.86 -2.38
CA VAL A 386 3.17 1.45 -2.07
C VAL A 386 1.82 0.74 -1.94
N VAL A 387 1.62 -0.33 -2.68
CA VAL A 387 0.38 -1.12 -2.67
C VAL A 387 0.74 -2.59 -2.57
N GLY A 388 0.72 -3.12 -1.34
CA GLY A 388 1.04 -4.51 -1.05
C GLY A 388 2.50 -4.80 -1.37
N ASN A 389 2.74 -5.51 -2.46
CA ASN A 389 4.06 -5.86 -2.99
C ASN A 389 4.46 -5.05 -4.23
N ARG A 390 3.78 -3.92 -4.50
CA ARG A 390 4.02 -3.09 -5.68
C ARG A 390 4.31 -1.65 -5.31
N ILE A 391 5.14 -1.00 -6.13
CA ILE A 391 5.46 0.43 -6.03
C ILE A 391 5.04 1.10 -7.32
N ILE A 392 4.14 2.07 -7.24
CA ILE A 392 3.64 2.84 -8.37
C ILE A 392 4.14 4.27 -8.25
N TYR A 393 4.69 4.81 -9.34
CA TYR A 393 5.21 6.17 -9.35
C TYR A 393 5.12 6.78 -10.75
N ILE A 394 5.19 8.10 -10.82
CA ILE A 394 5.18 8.82 -12.10
C ILE A 394 6.60 9.25 -12.42
N GLU A 395 7.02 9.02 -13.66
CA GLU A 395 8.24 9.56 -14.24
C GLU A 395 7.90 10.70 -15.20
N ARG A 396 8.64 11.80 -15.13
CA ARG A 396 8.66 12.85 -16.13
C ARG A 396 9.74 12.54 -17.14
N ASP A 397 9.39 12.51 -18.43
CA ASP A 397 10.37 12.33 -19.48
C ASP A 397 11.20 13.61 -19.61
N GLY A 398 12.47 13.53 -19.19
CA GLY A 398 13.42 14.64 -19.29
C GLY A 398 13.96 14.86 -20.71
N THR A 399 13.74 13.93 -21.64
CA THR A 399 14.28 13.99 -23.00
C THR A 399 13.37 14.73 -23.98
N CYS A 400 12.07 14.80 -23.70
CA CYS A 400 11.10 15.47 -24.56
C CYS A 400 10.91 16.92 -24.13
N CYS A 401 11.27 17.87 -25.01
CA CYS A 401 11.04 19.31 -24.80
C CYS A 401 9.55 19.69 -24.80
N SER A 402 8.66 18.78 -25.18
CA SER A 402 7.20 18.97 -25.13
C SER A 402 6.72 18.87 -23.68
N ARG A 403 6.18 19.99 -23.18
CA ARG A 403 5.55 20.06 -21.85
C ARG A 403 4.51 18.94 -21.70
N GLY A 404 4.69 18.05 -20.72
CA GLY A 404 3.61 17.23 -20.18
C GLY A 404 3.68 15.73 -20.36
N TYR A 405 4.70 15.16 -21.01
CA TYR A 405 4.81 13.69 -21.09
C TYR A 405 5.19 13.10 -19.73
N SER A 406 4.19 12.47 -19.11
CA SER A 406 4.33 11.72 -17.88
C SER A 406 4.12 10.23 -18.18
N ARG A 407 4.94 9.42 -17.54
CA ARG A 407 4.92 7.96 -17.62
C ARG A 407 4.51 7.40 -16.28
N LEU A 408 3.62 6.43 -16.29
CA LEU A 408 3.29 5.64 -15.12
C LEU A 408 4.23 4.44 -15.08
N SER A 409 4.95 4.28 -13.97
CA SER A 409 5.90 3.18 -13.76
C SER A 409 5.48 2.37 -12.55
N VAL A 410 5.67 1.04 -12.62
CA VAL A 410 5.43 0.12 -11.51
C VAL A 410 6.62 -0.81 -11.31
N ILE A 411 6.98 -1.03 -10.05
CA ILE A 411 7.90 -2.08 -9.63
C ILE A 411 7.08 -3.14 -8.89
N ASP A 412 6.95 -4.32 -9.48
CA ASP A 412 6.23 -5.45 -8.90
C ASP A 412 7.22 -6.41 -8.22
N PHE A 413 6.95 -6.79 -6.97
CA PHE A 413 7.72 -7.76 -6.19
C PHE A 413 6.95 -9.06 -5.92
N SER A 414 6.08 -9.47 -6.84
CA SER A 414 5.37 -10.75 -6.77
C SER A 414 6.36 -11.92 -6.59
N PRO A 415 6.19 -12.76 -5.56
CA PRO A 415 7.26 -13.66 -5.09
C PRO A 415 7.61 -14.78 -6.07
N ASN A 416 6.69 -15.13 -6.96
CA ASN A 416 6.69 -16.38 -7.71
C ASN A 416 6.46 -16.17 -9.22
N THR A 417 6.76 -14.98 -9.74
CA THR A 417 6.65 -14.68 -11.17
C THR A 417 7.73 -15.39 -11.97
N GLU A 418 7.32 -16.10 -13.02
CA GLU A 418 8.22 -16.87 -13.90
C GLU A 418 9.11 -15.99 -14.79
N LEU A 419 8.76 -14.70 -14.94
CA LEU A 419 9.49 -13.77 -15.78
C LEU A 419 10.79 -13.33 -15.09
N THR A 420 11.91 -13.77 -15.66
CA THR A 420 13.24 -13.23 -15.35
C THR A 420 13.56 -12.15 -16.38
N THR A 421 13.07 -10.93 -16.14
CA THR A 421 13.57 -9.78 -16.89
C THR A 421 15.01 -9.52 -16.42
N PRO A 422 15.99 -9.36 -17.33
CA PRO A 422 17.34 -8.99 -16.93
C PRO A 422 17.29 -7.68 -16.13
N LEU A 423 17.95 -7.69 -14.96
CA LEU A 423 18.00 -6.54 -14.08
C LEU A 423 18.59 -5.33 -14.80
N THR A 424 17.90 -4.19 -14.70
CA THR A 424 18.37 -2.93 -15.28
C THR A 424 19.60 -2.43 -14.51
N LYS A 425 20.44 -1.63 -15.17
CA LYS A 425 21.65 -1.03 -14.55
C LYS A 425 21.35 -0.03 -13.41
N MET A 426 20.08 0.20 -13.06
CA MET A 426 19.65 1.22 -12.09
C MET A 426 19.65 0.73 -10.62
N TRP A 427 19.84 -0.58 -10.40
CA TRP A 427 19.89 -1.16 -9.06
C TRP A 427 21.32 -1.07 -8.50
N THR A 428 21.51 -0.26 -7.46
CA THR A 428 22.82 -0.06 -6.83
C THR A 428 23.16 -1.15 -5.81
N LEU A 429 22.14 -1.78 -5.22
CA LEU A 429 22.30 -2.92 -4.33
C LEU A 429 21.16 -3.92 -4.55
N ILE A 430 21.52 -5.19 -4.68
CA ILE A 430 20.58 -6.32 -4.57
C ILE A 430 21.18 -7.29 -3.57
N GLY A 431 20.60 -7.30 -2.37
CA GLY A 431 21.04 -8.15 -1.28
C GLY A 431 20.93 -9.63 -1.66
N LYS A 432 21.99 -10.40 -1.37
CA LYS A 432 22.11 -11.83 -1.73
C LYS A 432 21.04 -12.72 -1.12
N MET A 433 20.51 -12.34 0.04
CA MET A 433 19.46 -13.07 0.77
C MET A 433 18.08 -12.43 0.60
N SER A 434 17.95 -11.37 -0.21
CA SER A 434 16.65 -10.78 -0.44
C SER A 434 15.76 -11.78 -1.18
N ILE A 435 14.50 -11.87 -0.75
CA ILE A 435 13.45 -12.63 -1.43
C ILE A 435 12.73 -11.79 -2.49
N LEU A 436 12.93 -10.48 -2.50
CA LEU A 436 12.29 -9.58 -3.45
C LEU A 436 12.94 -9.73 -4.84
N ARG A 437 12.10 -9.80 -5.87
CA ARG A 437 12.52 -9.87 -7.28
C ARG A 437 11.79 -8.75 -8.03
N PRO A 438 12.45 -7.63 -8.35
CA PRO A 438 11.77 -6.51 -8.97
C PRO A 438 11.46 -6.82 -10.44
N ILE A 439 10.22 -6.57 -10.84
CA ILE A 439 9.80 -6.52 -12.23
C ILE A 439 9.34 -5.11 -12.50
N GLU A 440 10.05 -4.40 -13.37
CA GLU A 440 9.72 -3.03 -13.75
C GLU A 440 8.92 -3.03 -15.05
N THR A 441 7.77 -2.38 -15.02
CA THR A 441 6.99 -2.09 -16.22
C THR A 441 6.57 -0.62 -16.20
N TYR A 442 6.31 -0.09 -17.38
CA TYR A 442 5.84 1.28 -17.52
C TYR A 442 4.81 1.40 -18.62
N ARG A 443 4.01 2.45 -18.55
CA ARG A 443 3.02 2.81 -19.56
C ARG A 443 2.91 4.32 -19.62
N ASP A 444 3.03 4.87 -20.82
CA ASP A 444 2.77 6.29 -21.05
C ASP A 444 1.27 6.56 -20.96
N PHE A 445 0.88 7.68 -20.34
CA PHE A 445 -0.54 8.02 -20.25
C PHE A 445 -1.10 8.34 -21.65
N PRO A 446 -2.21 7.69 -22.07
CA PRO A 446 -2.90 8.10 -23.29
C PRO A 446 -3.36 9.55 -23.19
N SER A 447 -3.29 10.30 -24.29
CA SER A 447 -3.79 11.67 -24.36
C SER A 447 -5.28 11.76 -24.02
N ALA A 448 -6.06 10.73 -24.33
CA ALA A 448 -7.46 10.62 -23.96
C ALA A 448 -7.68 10.57 -22.43
N THR A 449 -6.74 9.97 -21.69
CA THR A 449 -6.80 9.90 -20.23
C THR A 449 -6.47 11.26 -19.64
N THR A 450 -5.32 11.85 -19.97
CA THR A 450 -4.90 13.13 -19.37
C THR A 450 -5.57 14.37 -19.98
N GLN A 451 -6.25 14.22 -21.12
CA GLN A 451 -6.75 15.35 -21.92
C GLN A 451 -5.65 16.39 -22.25
N GLY A 452 -4.38 15.95 -22.30
CA GLY A 452 -3.22 16.81 -22.51
C GLY A 452 -2.78 17.61 -21.29
N LEU A 453 -3.42 17.46 -20.12
CA LEU A 453 -3.02 18.10 -18.88
C LEU A 453 -1.84 17.36 -18.24
N PRO A 454 -0.88 18.07 -17.61
CA PRO A 454 0.16 17.41 -16.83
C PRO A 454 -0.43 16.66 -15.63
N VAL A 455 0.20 15.54 -15.28
CA VAL A 455 -0.14 14.78 -14.07
C VAL A 455 0.57 15.41 -12.88
N GLU A 456 -0.20 15.88 -11.91
CA GLU A 456 0.31 16.48 -10.67
C GLU A 456 0.74 15.40 -9.67
N ARG A 457 -0.11 14.38 -9.52
CA ARG A 457 0.02 13.33 -8.50
C ARG A 457 -0.74 12.08 -8.90
N ILE A 458 -0.34 10.93 -8.36
CA ILE A 458 -1.16 9.73 -8.29
C ILE A 458 -1.39 9.28 -6.84
N CYS A 459 -2.51 8.62 -6.64
CA CYS A 459 -2.79 7.77 -5.47
C CYS A 459 -3.12 6.37 -5.97
N ALA A 460 -2.85 5.33 -5.19
CA ALA A 460 -3.10 3.95 -5.62
C ALA A 460 -3.69 3.08 -4.50
N THR A 461 -4.68 2.28 -4.87
CA THR A 461 -5.21 1.17 -4.08
C THR A 461 -4.91 -0.13 -4.81
N GLU A 462 -5.35 -1.26 -4.26
CA GLU A 462 -5.10 -2.57 -4.88
C GLU A 462 -5.78 -2.75 -6.23
N ASP A 463 -6.87 -2.01 -6.47
CA ASP A 463 -7.72 -2.15 -7.66
C ASP A 463 -7.79 -0.87 -8.51
N ASN A 464 -7.23 0.24 -8.02
CA ASN A 464 -7.32 1.54 -8.70
C ASN A 464 -6.00 2.32 -8.69
N ILE A 465 -5.81 3.09 -9.76
CA ILE A 465 -4.86 4.21 -9.79
C ILE A 465 -5.67 5.48 -10.03
N VAL A 466 -5.60 6.40 -9.07
CA VAL A 466 -6.28 7.70 -9.14
C VAL A 466 -5.26 8.74 -9.60
N VAL A 467 -5.50 9.33 -10.75
CA VAL A 467 -4.63 10.31 -11.41
C VAL A 467 -5.21 11.70 -11.17
N LEU A 468 -4.44 12.56 -10.50
CA LEU A 468 -4.80 13.96 -10.27
C LEU A 468 -4.07 14.81 -11.30
N LEU A 469 -4.83 15.55 -12.09
CA LEU A 469 -4.32 16.42 -13.15
C LEU A 469 -4.23 17.87 -12.65
N GLU A 470 -3.39 18.67 -13.31
CA GLU A 470 -3.33 20.11 -13.06
C GLU A 470 -4.71 20.77 -13.26
N ASN A 471 -4.98 21.82 -12.46
CA ASN A 471 -6.25 22.54 -12.51
C ASN A 471 -6.51 23.14 -13.90
N ARG A 472 -7.76 23.08 -14.33
CA ARG A 472 -8.25 23.69 -15.57
C ARG A 472 -9.46 24.57 -15.29
N GLY A 473 -9.21 25.87 -15.09
CA GLY A 473 -10.24 26.80 -14.66
C GLY A 473 -10.76 26.44 -13.26
N ASP A 474 -12.08 26.34 -13.11
CA ASP A 474 -12.74 26.07 -11.83
C ASP A 474 -12.82 24.58 -11.46
N ILE A 475 -12.17 23.71 -12.24
CA ILE A 475 -12.21 22.26 -12.05
C ILE A 475 -10.78 21.71 -11.93
N LYS A 476 -10.60 20.81 -10.96
CA LYS A 476 -9.46 19.89 -10.85
C LYS A 476 -9.88 18.52 -11.39
N PRO A 477 -9.45 18.12 -12.59
CA PRO A 477 -9.83 16.83 -13.16
C PRO A 477 -9.13 15.68 -12.41
N VAL A 478 -9.90 14.65 -12.06
CA VAL A 478 -9.41 13.43 -11.42
C VAL A 478 -9.88 12.23 -12.25
N ASN A 479 -8.97 11.32 -12.58
CA ASN A 479 -9.32 10.09 -13.29
C ASN A 479 -9.06 8.87 -12.40
N ILE A 480 -10.04 7.98 -12.31
CA ILE A 480 -9.95 6.70 -11.60
C ILE A 480 -9.76 5.61 -12.63
N LEU A 481 -8.58 4.98 -12.64
CA LEU A 481 -8.24 3.88 -13.53
C LEU A 481 -8.44 2.56 -12.79
N THR A 482 -9.40 1.75 -13.22
CA THR A 482 -9.78 0.48 -12.55
C THR A 482 -9.25 -0.72 -13.33
N PHE A 483 -8.79 -1.74 -12.63
CA PHE A 483 -8.12 -2.89 -13.23
C PHE A 483 -8.79 -4.22 -12.86
N GLY A 484 -8.55 -5.23 -13.71
CA GLY A 484 -8.98 -6.61 -13.45
C GLY A 484 -10.49 -6.83 -13.58
N VAL A 485 -11.25 -5.90 -14.15
CA VAL A 485 -12.67 -6.11 -14.44
C VAL A 485 -12.79 -7.07 -15.64
N PRO A 486 -13.40 -8.25 -15.49
CA PRO A 486 -13.60 -9.15 -16.61
C PRO A 486 -14.46 -8.47 -17.68
N ARG A 487 -13.96 -8.39 -18.91
CA ARG A 487 -14.78 -7.90 -20.01
C ARG A 487 -15.95 -8.87 -20.21
N PRO A 488 -17.21 -8.41 -20.23
CA PRO A 488 -18.31 -9.28 -20.62
C PRO A 488 -17.97 -9.81 -22.01
N ARG A 489 -17.97 -11.14 -22.18
CA ARG A 489 -17.81 -11.73 -23.50
C ARG A 489 -19.03 -11.27 -24.31
N HIS A 490 -18.81 -10.42 -25.31
CA HIS A 490 -19.86 -9.98 -26.23
C HIS A 490 -20.44 -11.12 -27.08
N ASP A 491 -19.91 -12.33 -26.95
CA ASP A 491 -20.27 -13.53 -27.74
C ASP A 491 -21.62 -14.16 -27.38
N ASN A 492 -22.38 -13.60 -26.44
CA ASN A 492 -23.78 -13.99 -26.20
C ASN A 492 -24.75 -12.85 -26.56
N GLN A 493 -24.54 -12.17 -27.69
CA GLN A 493 -25.69 -11.71 -28.47
C GLN A 493 -26.44 -12.97 -28.92
N TYR A 494 -27.30 -13.49 -28.05
CA TYR A 494 -28.38 -14.39 -28.45
C TYR A 494 -29.09 -13.67 -29.59
N HIS A 495 -28.96 -14.20 -30.80
CA HIS A 495 -29.84 -13.86 -31.91
C HIS A 495 -31.28 -14.06 -31.39
N PRO A 496 -32.11 -13.01 -31.29
CA PRO A 496 -33.52 -13.17 -30.99
C PRO A 496 -34.20 -13.63 -32.29
N SER A 497 -33.93 -14.87 -32.69
CA SER A 497 -34.59 -15.53 -33.81
C SER A 497 -34.25 -17.01 -33.76
N LEU A 498 -35.05 -17.77 -32.99
CA LEU A 498 -35.60 -19.07 -33.36
C LEU A 498 -36.76 -19.40 -32.42
#